data_AF-A0A5C3MA19-F1
#
_entry.id   AF-A0A5C3MA19-F1
#
_cell.length_a   1.000
_cell.length_b   1.000
_cell.length_c   1.000
_cell.angle_alpha   90.00
_cell.angle_beta   90.00
_cell.angle_gamma   90.00
#
_symmetry.space_group_name_H-M   'P 1'
#
loop_
_entity.id
_entity.type
_entity.pdbx_description
1 polymer ?
#
loop_
_entity_poly.entity_id
_entity_poly.type
_entity_poly.pdbx_seq_one_letter_code
_entity_poly.pdbx_strand_id
1 'polypeptide(L)'
;MEDRGFPLSHCRLKEHVDEICHAQLGSLFPETGVGQNWTHRFAVKHSNQIKISRSRPLEEKRGCAVNPNTNAAWWKILDDTIKKYQITCENTYGVD
;
A
#
# COMPACT_ATOMS: atom_id res chain seq x y z
N MET A 1 -6.38 -12.09 8.01
CA MET A 1 -6.05 -10.79 8.65
C MET A 1 -4.71 -10.37 8.10
N GLU A 2 -4.73 -9.68 6.96
CA GLU A 2 -3.50 -9.39 6.22
C GLU A 2 -2.99 -7.97 6.50
N ASP A 3 -1.78 -7.91 7.03
CA ASP A 3 -1.02 -6.73 7.40
C ASP A 3 -0.41 -6.04 6.15
N ARG A 4 -1.24 -5.74 5.15
CA ARG A 4 -0.80 -5.17 3.86
C ARG A 4 -0.99 -3.66 3.80
N GLY A 5 -0.27 -2.94 4.66
CA GLY A 5 -0.25 -1.48 4.60
C GLY A 5 0.67 -0.84 5.63
N PHE A 6 1.92 -0.59 5.21
CA PHE A 6 3.00 0.18 5.88
C PHE A 6 3.96 -0.65 6.76
N PRO A 7 5.03 -1.26 6.19
CA PRO A 7 6.04 -1.97 6.96
C PRO A 7 7.16 -1.01 7.36
N LEU A 8 6.82 0.13 7.95
CA LEU A 8 7.78 0.86 8.76
C LEU A 8 7.29 0.72 10.18
N SER A 9 7.95 -0.15 10.94
CA SER A 9 7.71 -0.24 12.38
C SER A 9 7.74 1.18 12.97
N HIS A 10 6.93 1.44 14.00
CA HIS A 10 6.93 2.74 14.67
C HIS A 10 8.35 3.21 15.07
N CYS A 11 9.26 2.26 15.33
CA CYS A 11 10.68 2.52 15.53
C CYS A 11 11.37 3.09 14.28
N ARG A 12 11.24 2.44 13.13
CA ARG A 12 11.87 2.87 11.87
C ARG A 12 11.38 4.24 11.40
N LEU A 13 10.07 4.50 11.55
CA LEU A 13 9.52 5.81 11.23
C LEU A 13 10.11 6.90 12.14
N LYS A 14 10.31 6.60 13.43
CA LYS A 14 10.94 7.54 14.37
C LYS A 14 12.40 7.82 13.97
N GLU A 15 13.18 6.78 13.70
CA GLU A 15 14.59 6.89 13.31
C GLU A 15 14.77 7.81 12.10
N HIS A 16 13.99 7.60 11.03
CA HIS A 16 14.09 8.44 9.83
C HIS A 16 13.67 9.89 10.07
N VAL A 17 12.65 10.12 10.90
CA VAL A 17 12.24 11.48 11.22
C VAL A 17 13.30 12.18 12.08
N ASP A 18 13.90 11.46 13.04
CA ASP A 18 15.01 11.97 13.84
C ASP A 18 16.20 12.36 12.93
N GLU A 19 16.57 11.52 11.96
CA GLU A 19 17.61 11.83 10.96
C GLU A 19 17.31 13.10 10.15
N ILE A 20 16.08 13.23 9.65
CA ILE A 20 15.65 14.42 8.88
C ILE A 20 15.69 15.68 9.75
N CYS A 21 15.15 15.61 10.96
CA CYS A 21 15.14 16.74 11.88
C CYS A 21 16.56 17.13 12.31
N HIS A 22 17.42 16.15 12.57
CA HIS A 22 18.83 16.39 12.88
C HIS A 22 19.56 17.05 11.71
N ALA A 23 19.30 16.62 10.47
CA ALA A 23 19.89 17.25 9.28
C ALA A 23 19.41 18.70 9.06
N GLN A 24 18.16 19.02 9.41
CA GLN A 24 17.60 20.36 9.20
C GLN A 24 17.90 21.35 10.33
N LEU A 25 17.84 20.88 11.58
CA LEU A 25 17.94 21.72 12.78
C LEU A 25 19.32 21.64 13.43
N GLY A 26 20.14 20.64 13.06
CA GLY A 26 21.48 20.45 13.61
C GLY A 26 21.48 20.40 15.14
N SER A 27 22.31 21.23 15.77
CA SER A 27 22.46 21.31 17.23
C SER A 27 21.24 21.90 17.96
N LEU A 28 20.26 22.45 17.25
CA LEU A 28 19.01 22.93 17.86
C LEU A 28 18.01 21.78 18.08
N PHE A 29 18.24 20.62 17.47
CA PHE A 29 17.40 19.44 17.67
C PHE A 29 17.79 18.72 18.97
N PRO A 30 16.83 18.38 19.84
CA PRO A 30 17.13 17.63 21.05
C PRO A 30 17.71 16.24 20.73
N GLU A 31 18.77 15.84 21.45
CA GLU A 31 19.39 14.51 21.32
C GLU A 31 18.41 13.35 21.62
N THR A 32 17.34 13.64 22.37
CA THR A 32 16.27 12.68 22.68
C THR A 32 15.35 12.37 21.48
N GLY A 33 15.46 13.14 20.39
CA GLY A 33 14.67 12.98 19.17
C GLY A 33 13.26 13.56 19.28
N VAL A 34 12.36 13.12 18.39
CA VAL A 34 10.97 13.61 18.29
C VAL A 34 10.05 13.26 19.48
N GLY A 35 10.59 12.62 20.52
CA GLY A 35 9.90 12.29 21.76
C GLY A 35 9.09 10.99 21.72
N GLN A 36 8.59 10.58 22.89
CA GLN A 36 7.79 9.35 23.02
C GLN A 36 6.39 9.52 22.41
N ASN A 37 5.87 8.44 21.82
CA ASN A 37 4.56 8.40 21.16
C ASN A 37 4.37 9.40 19.99
N TRP A 38 5.45 9.98 19.48
CA TRP A 38 5.39 10.93 18.37
C TRP A 38 4.76 10.31 17.13
N THR A 39 5.16 9.09 16.76
CA THR A 39 4.63 8.39 15.58
C THR A 39 3.13 8.14 15.66
N HIS A 40 2.63 7.79 16.86
CA HIS A 40 1.18 7.66 17.11
C HIS A 40 0.47 9.01 16.96
N ARG A 41 0.98 10.08 17.59
CA ARG A 41 0.40 11.42 17.50
C ARG A 41 0.40 11.97 16.07
N PHE A 42 1.48 11.69 15.33
CA PHE A 42 1.62 12.05 13.92
C PHE A 42 0.57 11.33 13.07
N ALA A 43 0.43 10.02 13.23
CA ALA A 43 -0.58 9.23 12.51
C ALA A 43 -2.01 9.69 12.81
N VAL A 44 -2.33 9.97 14.07
CA VAL A 44 -3.66 10.47 14.46
C VAL A 44 -3.94 11.84 13.84
N LYS A 45 -2.98 12.78 13.97
CA LYS A 45 -3.13 14.15 13.46
C LYS A 45 -3.29 14.20 11.94
N HIS A 46 -2.55 13.36 11.22
CA HIS A 46 -2.54 13.33 9.76
C HIS A 46 -3.38 12.19 9.18
N SER A 47 -4.21 11.53 9.98
CA SER A 47 -5.05 10.39 9.58
C SER A 47 -5.92 10.65 8.35
N ASN A 48 -6.42 11.87 8.20
CA ASN A 48 -7.22 12.27 7.03
C ASN A 48 -6.41 12.35 5.72
N GLN A 49 -5.09 12.61 5.82
CA GLN A 49 -4.17 12.77 4.69
C GLN A 49 -3.39 11.48 4.41
N ILE A 50 -2.97 10.79 5.46
CA ILE A 50 -2.36 9.45 5.43
C ILE A 50 -3.48 8.43 5.32
N LYS A 51 -4.34 8.57 4.31
CA LYS A 51 -5.20 7.47 3.91
C LYS A 51 -4.30 6.44 3.25
N ILE A 52 -4.24 5.25 3.81
CA ILE A 52 -3.67 4.07 3.15
C ILE A 52 -4.33 4.01 1.77
N SER A 53 -3.55 4.30 0.73
CA SER A 53 -3.93 4.04 -0.64
C SER A 53 -4.07 2.53 -0.76
N ARG A 54 -5.29 2.02 -0.57
CA ARG A 54 -5.55 0.62 -0.81
C ARG A 54 -5.14 0.33 -2.25
N SER A 55 -4.46 -0.79 -2.47
CA SER A 55 -4.05 -1.22 -3.81
C SER A 55 -5.24 -1.34 -4.76
N ARG A 56 -6.46 -1.59 -4.27
CA ARG A 56 -7.67 -1.77 -5.09
C ARG A 56 -7.90 -0.65 -6.13
N PRO A 57 -7.98 0.65 -5.78
CA PRO A 57 -8.10 1.71 -6.77
C PRO A 57 -6.87 1.83 -7.69
N LEU A 58 -5.66 1.43 -7.26
CA LEU A 58 -4.48 1.47 -8.12
C LEU A 58 -4.46 0.30 -9.12
N GLU A 59 -4.81 -0.90 -8.68
CA GLU A 59 -4.96 -2.10 -9.50
C GLU A 59 -6.09 -1.94 -10.51
N GLU A 60 -7.22 -1.35 -10.11
CA GLU A 60 -8.33 -1.02 -11.01
C GLU A 60 -7.89 0.00 -12.08
N LYS A 61 -7.16 1.06 -11.69
CA LYS A 61 -6.63 2.05 -12.63
C LYS A 61 -5.56 1.47 -13.55
N ARG A 62 -4.70 0.58 -13.05
CA ARG A 62 -3.69 -0.14 -13.85
C ARG A 62 -4.32 -1.15 -14.81
N GLY A 63 -5.33 -1.89 -14.36
CA GLY A 63 -6.15 -2.78 -15.19
C GLY A 63 -6.97 -2.03 -16.25
N CYS A 64 -7.29 -0.76 -16.02
CA CYS A 64 -7.90 0.11 -17.04
C CYS A 64 -6.89 0.81 -17.95
N ALA A 65 -5.61 0.87 -17.57
CA ALA A 65 -4.54 1.53 -18.33
C ALA A 65 -3.92 0.62 -19.41
N VAL A 66 -4.27 -0.67 -19.45
CA VAL A 66 -3.86 -1.59 -20.52
C VAL A 66 -4.66 -1.32 -21.79
N ASN A 67 -3.98 -1.39 -22.94
CA ASN A 67 -4.56 -1.25 -24.28
C ASN A 67 -5.88 -2.05 -24.38
N PRO A 68 -7.02 -1.43 -24.75
CA PRO A 68 -8.31 -2.10 -24.85
C PRO A 68 -8.28 -3.38 -25.70
N ASN A 69 -7.48 -3.38 -26.76
CA ASN A 69 -7.32 -4.55 -27.63
C ASN A 69 -6.60 -5.71 -26.92
N THR A 70 -5.56 -5.40 -26.14
CA THR A 70 -4.82 -6.39 -25.33
C THR A 70 -5.68 -6.92 -24.19
N ASN A 71 -6.45 -6.05 -23.53
CA ASN A 71 -7.37 -6.45 -22.46
C ASN A 71 -8.46 -7.40 -23.00
N ALA A 72 -9.07 -7.06 -24.14
CA ALA A 72 -10.06 -7.92 -24.79
C ALA A 72 -9.47 -9.29 -25.19
N ALA A 73 -8.26 -9.31 -25.73
CA ALA A 73 -7.56 -10.56 -26.05
C ALA A 73 -7.29 -11.41 -24.81
N TRP A 74 -6.90 -10.78 -23.70
CA TRP A 74 -6.67 -11.46 -22.43
C TRP A 74 -7.96 -12.08 -21.86
N TRP A 75 -9.07 -11.33 -21.84
CA TRP A 75 -10.37 -11.86 -21.39
C TRP A 75 -10.85 -13.03 -22.24
N LYS A 76 -10.60 -13.01 -23.56
CA LYS A 76 -10.92 -14.13 -24.45
C LYS A 76 -10.13 -15.38 -24.08
N ILE A 77 -8.81 -15.25 -23.87
CA ILE A 77 -7.95 -16.38 -23.46
C ILE A 77 -8.40 -16.94 -22.10
N LEU A 78 -8.77 -16.07 -21.16
CA LEU A 78 -9.27 -16.49 -19.85
C LEU A 78 -10.57 -17.28 -19.97
N ASP A 79 -11.54 -16.80 -20.75
CA ASP A 79 -12.83 -17.48 -20.98
C ASP A 79 -12.64 -18.85 -21.64
N ASP A 80 -11.79 -18.93 -22.68
CA ASP A 80 -11.44 -20.19 -23.34
C ASP A 80 -10.80 -21.19 -22.37
N THR A 81 -9.94 -20.70 -21.47
CA THR A 81 -9.27 -21.51 -20.44
C THR A 81 -10.26 -22.04 -19.40
N ILE A 82 -11.16 -21.19 -18.90
CA ILE A 82 -12.20 -21.56 -17.95
C ILE A 82 -13.08 -22.67 -18.54
N LYS A 83 -13.51 -22.51 -19.80
CA LYS A 83 -14.30 -23.51 -20.53
C LYS A 83 -13.53 -24.82 -20.71
N LYS A 84 -12.27 -24.74 -21.15
CA LYS A 84 -11.42 -25.92 -21.40
C LYS A 84 -11.24 -26.77 -20.15
N TYR A 85 -11.01 -26.14 -19.01
CA TYR A 85 -10.74 -26.84 -17.75
C TYR A 85 -11.97 -26.96 -16.84
N GLN A 86 -13.15 -26.54 -17.30
CA GLN A 86 -14.41 -26.58 -16.55
C GLN A 86 -14.29 -25.97 -15.15
N ILE A 87 -13.61 -24.83 -15.07
CA ILE A 87 -13.37 -24.13 -13.79
C ILE A 87 -14.71 -23.58 -13.31
N THR A 88 -15.21 -24.09 -12.18
CA THR A 88 -16.44 -23.60 -11.57
C THR A 88 -16.20 -22.27 -10.85
N CYS A 89 -17.26 -21.47 -10.73
CA CYS A 89 -17.21 -20.17 -10.02
C CYS A 89 -16.65 -20.32 -8.58
N GLU A 90 -16.98 -21.43 -7.92
CA GLU A 90 -16.49 -21.78 -6.58
C GLU A 90 -14.95 -21.94 -6.52
N ASN A 91 -14.30 -22.29 -7.62
CA ASN A 91 -12.85 -22.44 -7.73
C ASN A 91 -12.13 -21.11 -8.07
N THR A 92 -12.88 -20.02 -8.29
CA THR A 92 -12.32 -18.70 -8.66
C THR A 92 -12.25 -17.71 -7.50
N TYR A 93 -12.52 -18.15 -6.27
CA TYR A 93 -12.37 -17.31 -5.09
C TYR A 93 -10.92 -16.86 -4.93
N GLY A 94 -10.69 -15.54 -5.04
CA GLY A 94 -9.45 -14.93 -4.57
C GLY A 94 -9.37 -15.11 -3.06
N VAL A 95 -8.38 -15.86 -2.61
CA VAL A 95 -8.04 -15.97 -1.19
C VAL A 95 -7.49 -14.60 -0.77
N ASP A 96 -8.33 -13.83 -0.08
CA ASP A 96 -7.93 -12.67 0.73
C ASP A 96 -7.32 -13.13 2.07
#